data_AF-A0A353GLC9-F1
#
_entry.id   AF-A0A353GLC9-F1
#
_cell.length_a   1.000
_cell.length_b   1.000
_cell.length_c   1.000
_cell.angle_alpha   90.00
_cell.angle_beta   90.00
_cell.angle_gamma   90.00
#
_symmetry.space_group_name_H-M   'P 1'
#
loop_
_entity.id
_entity.type
_entity.pdbx_description
1 polymer ?
#
loop_
_entity_poly.entity_id
_entity_poly.type
_entity_poly.pdbx_seq_one_letter_code
_entity_poly.pdbx_strand_id
1 'polypeptide(L)'
;RCSNPNLMKNPAYLNAAIHYLADKKKGKSISVMMPYANALKDVADWYRQLWAESIGKAFDLKGKKVNVGQTPVKALGATDQHSQVQLYVEGPNDKIFTFIGTEKFRAECPIPESFKDIPELNYLQGHDMGTLLNAELDATEFALYCAERPSVKFILDEISPENVGGLLYLLEVQTAFSGGLYNINAFDQPGVEEGKKATAALMGRTKPEDIAKAKEIKAFQKLKKQKAL
;
A
#
# COMPACT_ATOMS: atom_id res chain seq x y z
N ARG A 1 11.42 8.25 17.66
CA ARG A 1 11.13 6.81 17.88
C ARG A 1 11.81 5.92 16.83
N CYS A 2 11.78 6.27 15.55
CA CYS A 2 12.36 5.47 14.46
C CYS A 2 13.91 5.33 14.45
N SER A 3 14.61 6.10 15.27
CA SER A 3 16.06 5.99 15.49
C SER A 3 16.46 5.00 16.60
N ASN A 4 15.49 4.42 17.32
CA ASN A 4 15.78 3.47 18.40
C ASN A 4 16.28 2.14 17.80
N PRO A 5 17.43 1.60 18.23
CA PRO A 5 17.94 0.34 17.69
C PRO A 5 17.13 -0.89 18.15
N ASN A 6 16.36 -0.77 19.24
CA ASN A 6 15.53 -1.87 19.72
C ASN A 6 14.28 -2.04 18.84
N LEU A 7 14.14 -3.22 18.23
CA LEU A 7 13.02 -3.59 17.36
C LEU A 7 11.66 -3.26 17.98
N MET A 8 11.42 -3.64 19.24
CA MET A 8 10.13 -3.46 19.91
C MET A 8 9.83 -2.00 20.29
N LYS A 9 10.84 -1.11 20.25
CA LYS A 9 10.69 0.33 20.53
C LYS A 9 10.77 1.19 19.28
N ASN A 10 10.92 0.58 18.11
CA ASN A 10 11.06 1.25 16.83
C ASN A 10 9.91 0.80 15.90
N PRO A 11 8.84 1.59 15.78
CA PRO A 11 7.66 1.17 15.02
C PRO A 11 7.96 0.99 13.52
N ALA A 12 8.89 1.76 12.95
CA ALA A 12 9.32 1.60 11.57
C ALA A 12 10.08 0.27 11.37
N TYR A 13 10.99 -0.08 12.29
CA TYR A 13 11.73 -1.34 12.21
C TYR A 13 10.82 -2.54 12.48
N LEU A 14 9.95 -2.45 13.49
CA LEU A 14 8.96 -3.47 13.80
C LEU A 14 8.06 -3.75 12.60
N ASN A 15 7.52 -2.70 11.98
CA ASN A 15 6.64 -2.88 10.82
C ASN A 15 7.40 -3.44 9.61
N ALA A 16 8.64 -3.01 9.38
CA ALA A 16 9.50 -3.58 8.33
C ALA A 16 9.73 -5.09 8.55
N ALA A 17 10.01 -5.51 9.78
CA ALA A 17 10.18 -6.91 10.14
C ALA A 17 8.89 -7.72 9.97
N ILE A 18 7.73 -7.17 10.36
CA ILE A 18 6.41 -7.78 10.16
C ILE A 18 6.18 -8.02 8.66
N HIS A 19 6.32 -6.99 7.82
CA HIS A 19 6.12 -7.11 6.38
C HIS A 19 7.10 -8.10 5.73
N TYR A 20 8.38 -8.07 6.12
CA TYR A 20 9.39 -9.00 5.62
C TYR A 20 9.08 -10.45 5.98
N LEU A 21 8.69 -10.72 7.24
CA LEU A 21 8.32 -12.07 7.67
C LEU A 21 7.00 -12.52 7.04
N ALA A 22 6.04 -11.61 6.88
CA ALA A 22 4.79 -11.89 6.20
C ALA A 22 5.04 -12.34 4.74
N ASP A 23 5.88 -11.62 3.99
CA ASP A 23 6.30 -12.03 2.65
C ASP A 23 7.07 -13.36 2.68
N LYS A 24 8.24 -13.38 3.35
CA LYS A 24 9.21 -14.49 3.22
C LYS A 24 8.84 -15.77 3.94
N LYS A 25 8.03 -15.70 4.99
CA LYS A 25 7.64 -16.89 5.78
C LYS A 25 6.17 -17.25 5.62
N LYS A 26 5.31 -16.31 5.25
CA LYS A 26 3.85 -16.51 5.18
C LYS A 26 3.26 -16.26 3.80
N GLY A 27 4.07 -15.97 2.79
CA GLY A 27 3.63 -15.83 1.40
C GLY A 27 2.74 -14.61 1.15
N LYS A 28 2.85 -13.56 1.98
CA LYS A 28 2.07 -12.33 1.80
C LYS A 28 2.74 -11.45 0.76
N SER A 29 2.51 -11.74 -0.52
CA SER A 29 3.08 -10.99 -1.63
C SER A 29 2.41 -9.63 -1.88
N ILE A 30 1.30 -9.32 -1.20
CA ILE A 30 0.55 -8.07 -1.36
C ILE A 30 0.48 -7.31 -0.02
N SER A 31 0.79 -6.01 -0.06
CA SER A 31 0.63 -5.06 1.06
C SER A 31 -0.58 -4.18 0.78
N VAL A 32 -1.65 -4.31 1.55
CA VAL A 32 -2.84 -3.47 1.40
C VAL A 32 -2.76 -2.32 2.40
N MET A 33 -2.80 -1.08 1.93
CA MET A 33 -2.97 0.10 2.79
C MET A 33 -4.41 0.59 2.67
N MET A 34 -5.14 0.59 3.79
CA MET A 34 -6.56 0.91 3.85
C MET A 34 -6.83 2.00 4.91
N PRO A 35 -6.69 3.29 4.55
CA PRO A 35 -7.06 4.39 5.44
C PRO A 35 -8.57 4.46 5.64
N TYR A 36 -9.00 4.81 6.85
CA TYR A 36 -10.39 5.10 7.24
C TYR A 36 -10.57 6.61 7.43
N ALA A 37 -10.13 7.35 6.42
CA ALA A 37 -10.37 8.78 6.28
C ALA A 37 -10.06 9.19 4.84
N ASN A 38 -11.00 9.88 4.18
CA ASN A 38 -10.79 10.37 2.81
C ASN A 38 -9.55 11.26 2.69
N ALA A 39 -9.24 12.06 3.72
CA ALA A 39 -8.06 12.93 3.74
C ALA A 39 -6.72 12.17 3.68
N LEU A 40 -6.72 10.87 4.00
CA LEU A 40 -5.53 10.01 3.99
C LEU A 40 -5.48 9.09 2.75
N LYS A 41 -6.45 9.17 1.83
CA LYS A 41 -6.47 8.38 0.59
C LYS A 41 -5.17 8.52 -0.20
N ASP A 42 -4.65 9.74 -0.31
CA ASP A 42 -3.47 10.00 -1.12
C ASP A 42 -2.17 9.59 -0.40
N VAL A 43 -2.19 9.38 0.93
CA VAL A 43 -1.10 8.72 1.65
C VAL A 43 -0.96 7.27 1.16
N ALA A 44 -2.07 6.58 0.90
CA ALA A 44 -2.02 5.23 0.34
C ALA A 44 -1.51 5.22 -1.11
N ASP A 45 -1.85 6.21 -1.94
CA ASP A 45 -1.27 6.34 -3.28
C ASP A 45 0.23 6.68 -3.24
N TRP A 46 0.66 7.57 -2.35
CA TRP A 46 2.07 7.88 -2.13
C TRP A 46 2.85 6.65 -1.65
N TYR A 47 2.31 5.90 -0.69
CA TYR A 47 2.91 4.67 -0.19
C TYR A 47 3.08 3.62 -1.30
N ARG A 48 2.16 3.54 -2.26
CA ARG A 48 2.30 2.62 -3.39
C ARG A 48 3.58 2.88 -4.18
N GLN A 49 3.90 4.13 -4.47
CA GLN A 49 5.15 4.46 -5.15
C GLN A 49 6.35 4.13 -4.27
N LEU A 50 6.34 4.63 -3.02
CA LEU A 50 7.44 4.40 -2.07
C LEU A 50 7.77 2.91 -1.94
N TRP A 51 6.76 2.07 -1.71
CA TRP A 51 6.97 0.65 -1.48
C TRP A 51 7.34 -0.11 -2.75
N ALA A 52 6.61 0.13 -3.86
CA ALA A 52 6.82 -0.61 -5.10
C ALA A 52 8.18 -0.29 -5.74
N GLU A 53 8.53 0.99 -5.86
CA GLU A 53 9.77 1.41 -6.52
C GLU A 53 11.01 1.11 -5.66
N SER A 54 10.90 1.23 -4.33
CA SER A 54 12.03 0.94 -3.45
C SER A 54 12.28 -0.56 -3.27
N ILE A 55 11.23 -1.37 -3.05
CA ILE A 55 11.40 -2.78 -2.65
C ILE A 55 11.32 -3.74 -3.85
N GLY A 56 10.66 -3.35 -4.94
CA GLY A 56 10.57 -4.15 -6.17
C GLY A 56 11.89 -4.22 -6.93
N LYS A 57 12.77 -5.17 -6.58
CA LYS A 57 14.12 -5.25 -7.13
C LYS A 57 14.49 -6.62 -7.69
N ALA A 58 15.05 -6.60 -8.89
CA ALA A 58 15.51 -7.79 -9.58
C ALA A 58 16.81 -8.36 -8.98
N PHE A 59 17.68 -7.51 -8.44
CA PHE A 59 19.00 -7.88 -7.94
C PHE A 59 19.21 -7.45 -6.49
N ASP A 60 19.96 -8.25 -5.75
CA ASP A 60 20.44 -7.91 -4.41
C ASP A 60 21.71 -7.04 -4.46
N LEU A 61 22.19 -6.58 -3.30
CA LEU A 61 23.41 -5.75 -3.18
C LEU A 61 24.69 -6.46 -3.65
N LYS A 62 24.66 -7.78 -3.88
CA LYS A 62 25.77 -8.57 -4.41
C LYS A 62 25.63 -8.84 -5.91
N GLY A 63 24.61 -8.27 -6.56
CA GLY A 63 24.32 -8.47 -7.98
C GLY A 63 23.66 -9.82 -8.31
N LYS A 64 23.22 -10.58 -7.30
CA LYS A 64 22.49 -11.84 -7.52
C LYS A 64 21.04 -11.53 -7.87
N LYS A 65 20.49 -12.22 -8.88
CA LYS A 65 19.08 -12.11 -9.23
C LYS A 65 18.20 -12.72 -8.12
N VAL A 66 17.31 -11.92 -7.54
CA VAL A 66 16.41 -12.28 -6.42
C VAL A 66 14.93 -12.01 -6.72
N ASN A 67 14.60 -11.04 -7.57
CA ASN A 67 13.23 -10.63 -7.91
C ASN A 67 12.31 -10.49 -6.69
N VAL A 68 12.72 -9.68 -5.72
CA VAL A 68 11.93 -9.41 -4.50
C VAL A 68 10.97 -8.24 -4.73
N GLY A 69 9.92 -8.19 -3.90
CA GLY A 69 8.93 -7.14 -3.92
C GLY A 69 7.63 -7.62 -3.27
N GLN A 70 6.88 -6.67 -2.72
CA GLN A 70 5.52 -6.90 -2.23
C GLN A 70 4.65 -5.86 -2.92
N THR A 71 3.60 -6.28 -3.63
CA THR A 71 2.75 -5.39 -4.43
C THR A 71 1.90 -4.52 -3.50
N PRO A 72 2.05 -3.19 -3.50
CA PRO A 72 1.20 -2.33 -2.69
C PRO A 72 -0.14 -2.09 -3.38
N VAL A 73 -1.23 -2.33 -2.67
CA VAL A 73 -2.61 -2.12 -3.09
C VAL A 73 -3.22 -1.03 -2.20
N LYS A 74 -3.88 -0.05 -2.84
CA LYS A 74 -4.67 0.96 -2.14
C LYS A 74 -6.10 0.43 -1.96
N ALA A 75 -6.63 0.62 -0.77
CA ALA A 75 -8.07 0.57 -0.47
C ALA A 75 -8.45 1.81 0.36
N LEU A 76 -9.75 2.06 0.53
CA LEU A 76 -10.28 3.15 1.36
C LEU A 76 -11.45 2.64 2.20
N GLY A 77 -11.38 2.77 3.52
CA GLY A 77 -12.48 2.49 4.42
C GLY A 77 -13.44 3.67 4.57
N ALA A 78 -14.76 3.46 4.70
CA ALA A 78 -15.48 2.19 4.57
C ALA A 78 -15.81 1.80 3.11
N THR A 79 -15.55 2.68 2.14
CA THR A 79 -15.98 2.52 0.73
C THR A 79 -15.60 1.16 0.12
N ASP A 80 -14.36 0.70 0.31
CA ASP A 80 -13.87 -0.56 -0.25
C ASP A 80 -14.24 -1.78 0.59
N GLN A 81 -14.95 -1.63 1.70
CA GLN A 81 -15.66 -2.76 2.29
C GLN A 81 -16.69 -3.34 1.32
N HIS A 82 -17.32 -2.48 0.53
CA HIS A 82 -18.31 -2.85 -0.49
C HIS A 82 -17.70 -3.16 -1.87
N SER A 83 -16.38 -3.35 -1.93
CA SER A 83 -15.65 -3.62 -3.18
C SER A 83 -14.69 -4.79 -3.01
N GLN A 84 -13.79 -4.71 -2.03
CA GLN A 84 -12.65 -5.61 -1.90
C GLN A 84 -12.72 -6.55 -0.70
N VAL A 85 -13.47 -6.23 0.35
CA VAL A 85 -13.44 -7.02 1.60
C VAL A 85 -13.87 -8.47 1.39
N GLN A 86 -14.81 -8.76 0.47
CA GLN A 86 -15.13 -10.14 0.07
C GLN A 86 -13.87 -10.92 -0.38
N LEU A 87 -13.07 -10.33 -1.28
CA LEU A 87 -11.83 -10.92 -1.76
C LEU A 87 -10.78 -11.00 -0.64
N TYR A 88 -10.75 -10.02 0.25
CA TYR A 88 -9.78 -9.98 1.35
C TYR A 88 -10.03 -11.05 2.40
N VAL A 89 -11.30 -11.37 2.67
CA VAL A 89 -11.72 -12.36 3.66
C VAL A 89 -11.71 -13.78 3.11
N GLU A 90 -12.28 -14.01 1.93
CA GLU A 90 -12.47 -15.37 1.40
C GLU A 90 -11.49 -15.76 0.28
N GLY A 91 -10.80 -14.79 -0.31
CA GLY A 91 -9.84 -15.03 -1.38
C GLY A 91 -8.50 -15.61 -0.92
N PRO A 92 -7.51 -15.67 -1.84
CA PRO A 92 -6.16 -16.15 -1.53
C PRO A 92 -5.54 -15.44 -0.32
N ASN A 93 -4.84 -16.20 0.51
CA ASN A 93 -4.20 -15.69 1.73
C ASN A 93 -2.80 -15.14 1.44
N ASP A 94 -2.74 -14.15 0.56
CA ASP A 94 -1.53 -13.52 0.00
C ASP A 94 -1.37 -12.04 0.40
N LYS A 95 -2.23 -11.53 1.29
CA LYS A 95 -2.26 -10.11 1.72
C LYS A 95 -1.84 -9.92 3.18
N ILE A 96 -1.14 -8.83 3.46
CA ILE A 96 -1.04 -8.21 4.79
C ILE A 96 -1.71 -6.83 4.72
N PHE A 97 -2.46 -6.47 5.76
CA PHE A 97 -3.26 -5.25 5.79
C PHE A 97 -2.68 -4.22 6.75
N THR A 98 -2.62 -2.97 6.32
CA THR A 98 -2.23 -1.82 7.13
C THR A 98 -3.41 -0.84 7.15
N PHE A 99 -4.08 -0.77 8.28
CA PHE A 99 -5.15 0.20 8.53
C PHE A 99 -4.57 1.52 9.02
N ILE A 100 -5.16 2.63 8.59
CA ILE A 100 -4.83 3.97 9.12
C ILE A 100 -6.13 4.63 9.57
N GLY A 101 -6.27 4.86 10.87
CA GLY A 101 -7.44 5.52 11.47
C GLY A 101 -7.06 6.81 12.18
N THR A 102 -8.08 7.53 12.67
CA THR A 102 -7.91 8.74 13.48
C THR A 102 -8.87 8.70 14.66
N GLU A 103 -8.42 9.13 15.85
CA GLU A 103 -9.30 9.24 17.02
C GLU A 103 -10.25 10.42 16.87
N LYS A 104 -9.74 11.55 16.37
CA LYS A 104 -10.53 12.77 16.15
C LYS A 104 -10.64 13.09 14.66
N PHE A 105 -11.87 13.33 14.23
CA PHE A 105 -12.18 13.84 12.89
C PHE A 105 -12.24 15.37 12.91
N ARG A 106 -12.00 16.00 11.75
CA ARG A 106 -11.99 17.47 11.62
C ARG A 106 -13.36 18.11 11.89
N ALA A 107 -14.43 17.37 11.66
CA ALA A 107 -15.79 17.83 11.84
C ALA A 107 -16.60 16.72 12.50
N GLU A 108 -17.42 17.11 13.47
CA GLU A 108 -18.50 16.28 14.00
C GLU A 108 -19.65 16.29 12.99
N CYS A 109 -20.24 15.12 12.78
CA CYS A 109 -21.40 14.91 11.94
C CYS A 109 -22.35 13.98 12.70
N PRO A 110 -23.17 14.52 13.62
CA PRO A 110 -24.09 13.72 14.41
C PRO A 110 -25.18 13.11 13.52
N ILE A 111 -25.53 11.86 13.80
CA ILE A 111 -26.60 11.13 13.12
C ILE A 111 -27.94 11.51 13.79
N PRO A 112 -28.91 12.07 13.02
CA PRO A 112 -30.16 12.54 13.59
C PRO A 112 -31.00 11.43 14.24
N GLU A 113 -31.70 11.77 15.33
CA GLU A 113 -32.70 10.91 16.00
C GLU A 113 -34.05 10.89 15.27
N SER A 114 -34.02 10.86 13.93
CA SER A 114 -35.21 10.98 13.07
C SER A 114 -35.77 9.64 12.59
N PHE A 115 -35.14 8.50 12.94
CA PHE A 115 -35.51 7.18 12.43
C PHE A 115 -36.45 6.39 13.37
N LYS A 116 -37.31 7.10 14.13
CA LYS A 116 -38.16 6.49 15.18
C LYS A 116 -39.12 5.42 14.66
N ASP A 117 -39.48 5.50 13.38
CA ASP A 117 -40.38 4.55 12.72
C ASP A 117 -39.66 3.36 12.06
N ILE A 118 -38.32 3.30 12.15
CA ILE A 118 -37.49 2.22 11.58
C ILE A 118 -36.62 1.63 12.70
N PRO A 119 -37.14 0.65 13.47
CA PRO A 119 -36.44 0.08 14.63
C PRO A 119 -35.03 -0.44 14.33
N GLU A 120 -34.80 -0.92 13.10
CA GLU A 120 -33.51 -1.43 12.62
C GLU A 120 -32.41 -0.38 12.58
N LEU A 121 -32.76 0.91 12.52
CA LEU A 121 -31.80 2.03 12.50
C LEU A 121 -31.58 2.68 13.86
N ASN A 122 -32.25 2.20 14.92
CA ASN A 122 -32.15 2.79 16.25
C ASN A 122 -30.71 2.77 16.81
N TYR A 123 -29.89 1.79 16.43
CA TYR A 123 -28.50 1.69 16.89
C TYR A 123 -27.59 2.79 16.33
N LEU A 124 -28.02 3.53 15.30
CA LEU A 124 -27.27 4.65 14.73
C LEU A 124 -27.63 5.98 15.39
N GLN A 125 -28.79 6.07 16.05
CA GLN A 125 -29.29 7.32 16.60
C GLN A 125 -28.42 7.80 17.76
N GLY A 126 -28.14 9.11 17.80
CA GLY A 126 -27.33 9.72 18.86
C GLY A 126 -25.82 9.46 18.73
N HIS A 127 -25.38 8.72 17.72
CA HIS A 127 -23.96 8.55 17.39
C HIS A 127 -23.46 9.60 16.40
N ASP A 128 -22.14 9.72 16.28
CA ASP A 128 -21.45 10.54 15.29
C ASP A 128 -20.97 9.68 14.11
N MET A 129 -20.96 10.23 12.89
CA MET A 129 -20.45 9.51 11.71
C MET A 129 -18.99 9.05 11.86
N GLY A 130 -18.16 9.80 12.59
CA GLY A 130 -16.79 9.39 12.92
C GLY A 130 -16.75 8.17 13.83
N THR A 131 -17.68 8.07 14.78
CA THR A 131 -17.83 6.88 15.63
C THR A 131 -18.24 5.67 14.81
N LEU A 132 -19.18 5.83 13.88
CA LEU A 132 -19.58 4.76 12.95
C LEU A 132 -18.40 4.30 12.09
N LEU A 133 -17.66 5.25 11.51
CA LEU A 133 -16.51 4.93 10.66
C LEU A 133 -15.39 4.19 11.41
N ASN A 134 -15.13 4.55 12.67
CA ASN A 134 -14.18 3.83 13.52
C ASN A 134 -14.69 2.43 13.92
N ALA A 135 -15.99 2.29 14.21
CA ALA A 135 -16.59 0.97 14.45
C ALA A 135 -16.48 0.07 13.21
N GLU A 136 -16.66 0.63 12.02
CA GLU A 136 -16.49 -0.07 10.75
C GLU A 136 -15.03 -0.50 10.47
N LEU A 137 -14.04 0.31 10.89
CA LEU A 137 -12.63 -0.06 10.89
C LEU A 137 -12.41 -1.32 11.74
N ASP A 138 -12.85 -1.26 13.00
CA ASP A 138 -12.65 -2.35 13.96
C ASP A 138 -13.40 -3.61 13.55
N ALA A 139 -14.62 -3.49 13.03
CA ALA A 139 -15.39 -4.60 12.49
C ALA A 139 -14.68 -5.26 11.29
N THR A 140 -14.10 -4.46 10.40
CA THR A 140 -13.34 -5.00 9.25
C THR A 140 -12.07 -5.70 9.69
N GLU A 141 -11.32 -5.12 10.65
CA GLU A 141 -10.15 -5.78 11.22
C GLU A 141 -10.54 -7.10 11.90
N PHE A 142 -11.63 -7.11 12.67
CA PHE A 142 -12.11 -8.32 13.32
C PHE A 142 -12.51 -9.41 12.31
N ALA A 143 -13.19 -9.05 11.22
CA ALA A 143 -13.52 -10.00 10.15
C ALA A 143 -12.25 -10.60 9.51
N LEU A 144 -11.23 -9.78 9.27
CA LEU A 144 -9.92 -10.25 8.78
C LEU A 144 -9.22 -11.17 9.79
N TYR A 145 -9.26 -10.82 11.08
CA TYR A 145 -8.71 -11.65 12.15
C TYR A 145 -9.39 -13.03 12.19
N CYS A 146 -10.72 -13.07 12.17
CA CYS A 146 -11.50 -14.32 12.13
C CYS A 146 -11.17 -15.18 10.90
N ALA A 147 -10.78 -14.56 9.79
CA ALA A 147 -10.34 -15.22 8.57
C ALA A 147 -8.82 -15.46 8.50
N GLU A 148 -8.10 -15.32 9.62
CA GLU A 148 -6.65 -15.51 9.74
C GLU A 148 -5.82 -14.66 8.76
N ARG A 149 -6.25 -13.42 8.55
CA ARG A 149 -5.59 -12.43 7.69
C ARG A 149 -4.78 -11.45 8.55
N PRO A 150 -3.46 -11.35 8.37
CA PRO A 150 -2.63 -10.51 9.22
C PRO A 150 -2.87 -9.03 8.96
N SER A 151 -3.04 -8.24 10.03
CA SER A 151 -3.18 -6.79 9.97
C SER A 151 -2.24 -6.06 10.93
N VAL A 152 -1.98 -4.79 10.63
CA VAL A 152 -1.35 -3.79 11.48
C VAL A 152 -2.21 -2.51 11.41
N LYS A 153 -2.26 -1.75 12.51
CA LYS A 153 -3.07 -0.53 12.60
C LYS A 153 -2.20 0.65 13.05
N PHE A 154 -2.31 1.76 12.34
CA PHE A 154 -1.81 3.08 12.75
C PHE A 154 -3.00 3.96 13.11
N ILE A 155 -3.08 4.39 14.36
CA ILE A 155 -4.10 5.35 14.81
C ILE A 155 -3.40 6.69 15.06
N LEU A 156 -3.89 7.74 14.40
CA LEU A 156 -3.48 9.11 14.64
C LEU A 156 -4.42 9.74 15.67
N ASP A 157 -3.90 10.60 16.55
CA ASP A 157 -4.76 11.35 17.48
C ASP A 157 -5.75 12.24 16.70
N GLU A 158 -5.25 12.88 15.64
CA GLU A 158 -6.01 13.65 14.66
C GLU A 158 -5.26 13.75 13.33
N ILE A 159 -5.96 14.12 12.26
CA ILE A 159 -5.35 14.38 10.95
C ILE A 159 -4.81 15.82 10.90
N SER A 160 -3.59 16.00 11.43
CA SER A 160 -2.84 17.25 11.45
C SER A 160 -1.54 17.15 10.63
N PRO A 161 -0.93 18.28 10.21
CA PRO A 161 0.36 18.25 9.51
C PRO A 161 1.47 17.52 10.27
N GLU A 162 1.50 17.65 11.60
CA GLU A 162 2.48 16.98 12.46
C GLU A 162 2.29 15.46 12.45
N ASN A 163 1.06 14.98 12.67
CA ASN A 163 0.76 13.55 12.72
C ASN A 163 0.94 12.88 11.35
N VAL A 164 0.51 13.55 10.28
CA VAL A 164 0.72 13.07 8.90
C VAL A 164 2.22 13.06 8.58
N GLY A 165 2.97 14.10 8.93
CA GLY A 165 4.43 14.13 8.74
C GLY A 165 5.14 13.01 9.49
N GLY A 166 4.72 12.73 10.73
CA GLY A 166 5.23 11.61 11.52
C GLY A 166 4.94 10.25 10.88
N LEU A 167 3.73 10.05 10.34
CA LEU A 167 3.36 8.84 9.61
C LEU A 167 4.19 8.65 8.34
N LEU A 168 4.33 9.71 7.52
CA LEU A 168 5.12 9.66 6.29
C LEU A 168 6.58 9.29 6.61
N TYR A 169 7.19 9.96 7.59
CA TYR A 169 8.57 9.67 8.01
C TYR A 169 8.72 8.23 8.53
N LEU A 170 7.75 7.71 9.28
CA LEU A 170 7.75 6.31 9.71
C LEU A 170 7.76 5.35 8.52
N LEU A 171 6.92 5.60 7.50
CA LEU A 171 6.81 4.77 6.30
C LEU A 171 8.09 4.83 5.43
N GLU A 172 8.74 6.00 5.34
CA GLU A 172 10.06 6.13 4.69
C GLU A 172 11.12 5.29 5.40
N VAL A 173 11.22 5.41 6.73
CA VAL A 173 12.20 4.66 7.52
C VAL A 173 11.90 3.15 7.49
N GLN A 174 10.62 2.76 7.51
CA GLN A 174 10.20 1.37 7.33
C GLN A 174 10.70 0.82 5.99
N THR A 175 10.57 1.61 4.92
CA THR A 175 11.01 1.23 3.57
C THR A 175 12.53 1.07 3.52
N ALA A 176 13.28 1.98 4.14
CA ALA A 176 14.73 1.86 4.26
C ALA A 176 15.16 0.58 5.02
N PHE A 177 14.53 0.29 6.17
CA PHE A 177 14.79 -0.97 6.89
C PHE A 177 14.43 -2.20 6.07
N SER A 178 13.33 -2.16 5.33
CA SER A 178 12.92 -3.24 4.45
C SER A 178 13.98 -3.49 3.37
N GLY A 179 14.57 -2.45 2.78
CA GLY A 179 15.70 -2.59 1.85
C GLY A 179 16.86 -3.41 2.43
N GLY A 180 17.23 -3.12 3.69
CA GLY A 180 18.23 -3.90 4.43
C GLY A 180 17.81 -5.35 4.66
N LEU A 181 16.56 -5.60 5.08
CA LEU A 181 16.04 -6.96 5.32
C LEU A 181 15.98 -7.81 4.04
N TYR A 182 15.65 -7.20 2.90
CA TYR A 182 15.66 -7.84 1.58
C TYR A 182 17.05 -7.91 0.93
N ASN A 183 18.08 -7.30 1.53
CA ASN A 183 19.45 -7.17 0.99
C ASN A 183 19.48 -6.49 -0.40
N ILE A 184 18.74 -5.41 -0.58
CA ILE A 184 18.64 -4.66 -1.84
C ILE A 184 19.00 -3.18 -1.65
N ASN A 185 19.22 -2.46 -2.76
CA ASN A 185 19.22 -1.01 -2.74
C ASN A 185 17.77 -0.50 -2.77
N ALA A 186 17.30 0.20 -1.74
CA ALA A 186 15.96 0.79 -1.69
C ALA A 186 15.86 2.16 -2.38
N PHE A 187 16.98 2.74 -2.81
CA PHE A 187 17.07 4.15 -3.21
C PHE A 187 17.33 4.37 -4.70
N ASP A 188 17.36 3.30 -5.50
CA ASP A 188 17.45 3.37 -6.96
C ASP A 188 16.17 2.85 -7.64
N GLN A 189 16.07 3.04 -8.96
CA GLN A 189 14.91 2.64 -9.77
C GLN A 189 15.32 2.17 -11.19
N PRO A 190 16.29 1.26 -11.34
CA PRO A 190 16.82 0.91 -12.68
C PRO A 190 15.76 0.32 -13.63
N GLY A 191 14.67 -0.25 -13.09
CA GLY A 191 13.61 -0.89 -13.88
C GLY A 191 12.82 0.04 -14.79
N VAL A 192 12.84 1.37 -14.57
CA VAL A 192 12.07 2.31 -15.39
C VAL A 192 12.80 2.76 -16.65
N GLU A 193 14.12 2.54 -16.72
CA GLU A 193 14.97 3.12 -17.77
C GLU A 193 14.71 2.54 -19.16
N GLU A 194 14.41 1.24 -19.27
CA GLU A 194 14.09 0.64 -20.57
C GLU A 194 12.80 1.22 -21.18
N GLY A 195 11.80 1.53 -20.35
CA GLY A 195 10.57 2.21 -20.79
C GLY A 195 10.86 3.62 -21.33
N LYS A 196 11.72 4.39 -20.65
CA LYS A 196 12.13 5.73 -21.09
C LYS A 196 12.86 5.70 -22.42
N LYS A 197 13.82 4.78 -22.58
CA LYS A 197 14.56 4.59 -23.84
C LYS A 197 13.63 4.18 -24.98
N ALA A 198 12.71 3.25 -24.71
CA ALA A 198 11.73 2.81 -25.71
C ALA A 198 10.82 3.95 -26.16
N THR A 199 10.34 4.79 -25.23
CA THR A 199 9.54 5.98 -25.55
C THR A 199 10.34 6.99 -26.37
N ALA A 200 11.58 7.30 -25.98
CA ALA A 200 12.43 8.22 -26.73
C ALA A 200 12.67 7.76 -28.17
N ALA A 201 12.95 6.47 -28.34
CA ALA A 201 13.10 5.83 -29.64
C ALA A 201 11.82 5.90 -30.50
N LEU A 202 10.66 5.64 -29.90
CA LEU A 202 9.37 5.72 -30.59
C LEU A 202 8.98 7.15 -30.99
N MET A 203 9.38 8.14 -30.18
CA MET A 203 9.16 9.56 -30.45
C MET A 203 10.18 10.16 -31.44
N GLY A 204 11.08 9.34 -32.00
CA GLY A 204 12.00 9.74 -33.06
C GLY A 204 13.26 10.47 -32.58
N ARG A 205 13.69 10.26 -31.33
CA ARG A 205 14.97 10.79 -30.86
C ARG A 205 16.12 10.17 -31.67
N THR A 206 17.04 11.01 -32.14
CA THR A 206 18.02 10.65 -33.18
C THR A 206 19.37 10.16 -32.66
N LYS A 207 19.47 9.82 -31.36
CA LYS A 207 20.72 9.24 -30.84
C LYS A 207 20.94 7.82 -31.39
N PRO A 208 22.20 7.37 -31.59
CA PRO A 208 22.47 6.03 -32.12
C PRO A 208 21.78 4.90 -31.34
N GLU A 209 21.77 4.98 -30.02
CA GLU A 209 21.12 4.01 -29.12
C GLU A 209 19.59 3.97 -29.31
N ASP A 210 18.95 5.11 -29.54
CA ASP A 210 17.50 5.23 -29.75
C ASP A 210 17.09 4.67 -31.12
N ILE A 211 17.92 4.88 -32.15
CA ILE A 211 17.69 4.32 -33.49
C ILE A 211 17.76 2.78 -33.45
N ALA A 212 18.76 2.22 -32.74
CA ALA A 212 18.88 0.78 -32.56
C ALA A 212 17.64 0.23 -31.81
N LYS A 213 17.25 0.89 -30.71
CA LYS A 213 16.06 0.53 -29.93
C LYS A 213 14.77 0.60 -30.76
N ALA A 214 14.61 1.60 -31.62
CA ALA A 214 13.46 1.71 -32.52
C ALA A 214 13.36 0.53 -33.50
N LYS A 215 14.51 0.00 -33.98
CA LYS A 215 14.53 -1.21 -34.81
C LYS A 215 14.10 -2.45 -34.02
N GLU A 216 14.59 -2.62 -32.79
CA GLU A 216 14.16 -3.70 -31.90
C GLU A 216 12.65 -3.67 -31.66
N ILE A 217 12.09 -2.49 -31.38
CA ILE A 217 10.65 -2.32 -31.13
C ILE A 217 9.83 -2.65 -32.38
N LYS A 218 10.26 -2.20 -33.57
CA LYS A 218 9.59 -2.56 -34.83
C LYS A 218 9.59 -4.07 -35.08
N ALA A 219 10.70 -4.75 -34.77
CA ALA A 219 10.78 -6.21 -34.88
C ALA A 219 9.78 -6.91 -33.93
N PHE A 220 9.73 -6.46 -32.66
CA PHE A 220 8.75 -6.95 -31.69
C PHE A 220 7.29 -6.73 -32.15
N GLN A 221 6.96 -5.54 -32.67
CA GLN A 221 5.62 -5.24 -33.17
C GLN A 221 5.23 -6.11 -34.38
N LYS A 222 6.18 -6.42 -35.27
CA LYS A 222 5.95 -7.33 -36.41
C LYS A 222 5.64 -8.75 -35.92
N LEU A 223 6.43 -9.26 -34.97
CA LEU A 223 6.19 -10.57 -34.35
C LEU A 223 4.82 -10.65 -33.67
N LYS A 224 4.42 -9.61 -32.93
CA LYS A 224 3.11 -9.54 -32.27
C LYS A 224 1.96 -9.60 -33.28
N LYS A 225 2.08 -8.91 -34.42
CA LYS A 225 1.08 -8.96 -35.51
C LYS A 225 1.00 -10.34 -36.16
N GLN A 226 2.12 -11.05 -36.30
CA GLN A 226 2.16 -12.39 -36.88
C GLN A 226 1.56 -13.48 -35.98
N LYS A 227 1.63 -13.30 -34.65
CA LYS A 227 1.05 -14.23 -33.66
C LYS A 227 -0.40 -13.92 -33.29
N ALA A 228 -0.93 -12.79 -33.76
CA ALA A 228 -2.32 -12.38 -33.55
C ALA A 228 -3.25 -12.80 -34.71
N LEU A 229 -2.68 -13.40 -35.76
CA LEU A 229 -3.36 -14.21 -36.78
C LEU A 229 -3.23 -15.69 -36.40
#